data_AF-A0A1F9VGX2-F1
#
_entry.id   AF-A0A1F9VGX2-F1
#
_cell.length_a   1.000
_cell.length_b   1.000
_cell.length_c   1.000
_cell.angle_alpha   90.00
_cell.angle_beta   90.00
_cell.angle_gamma   90.00
#
_symmetry.space_group_name_H-M   'P 1'
#
loop_
_entity.id
_entity.type
_entity.pdbx_description
1 polymer ?
#
loop_
_entity_poly.entity_id
_entity_poly.type
_entity_poly.pdbx_seq_one_letter_code
_entity_poly.pdbx_strand_id
1 'polypeptide(L)'
;MDCKEIKESLPAFQDGEPAAIPAAEIEAHLAGCGPCRAEAEALQQAWTLFKSQYPPAELPAELAVEEPAFQPAARFGWVRTLIWAGAAAALAAALYLPARKMSAARAAAEKRAPLGLEEAAAPAMAEWSLTRRRAPEKIALAWAREIGGAPE
;
A
#
# COMPACT_ATOMS: atom_id res chain seq x y z
N MET A 1 -6.47 -27.37 -28.32
CA MET A 1 -5.39 -28.27 -27.88
C MET A 1 -5.70 -29.67 -28.38
N ASP A 2 -4.75 -30.32 -29.07
CA ASP A 2 -4.99 -31.61 -29.71
C ASP A 2 -4.82 -32.77 -28.72
N CYS A 3 -5.65 -33.81 -28.86
CA CYS A 3 -5.55 -35.02 -28.05
C CYS A 3 -4.20 -35.71 -28.24
N LYS A 4 -3.62 -35.64 -29.44
CA LYS A 4 -2.31 -36.22 -29.73
C LYS A 4 -1.22 -35.58 -28.85
N GLU A 5 -1.15 -34.26 -28.82
CA GLU A 5 -0.15 -33.51 -28.05
C GLU A 5 -0.29 -33.76 -26.54
N ILE A 6 -1.53 -33.87 -26.06
CA ILE A 6 -1.83 -34.24 -24.67
C ILE A 6 -1.26 -35.61 -24.34
N LYS A 7 -1.56 -36.62 -25.17
CA LYS A 7 -1.10 -38.00 -24.94
C LYS A 7 0.42 -38.10 -24.93
N GLU A 8 1.09 -37.39 -25.82
CA GLU A 8 2.55 -37.31 -25.86
C GLU A 8 3.15 -36.66 -24.59
N SER A 9 2.40 -35.77 -23.93
CA SER A 9 2.83 -35.07 -22.71
C SER A 9 2.43 -35.76 -21.40
N LEU A 10 1.53 -36.75 -21.43
CA LEU A 10 1.03 -37.44 -20.23
C LEU A 10 2.13 -38.10 -19.39
N PRO A 11 3.15 -38.80 -19.96
CA PRO A 11 4.21 -39.41 -19.15
C PRO A 11 5.00 -38.37 -18.34
N ALA A 12 5.46 -37.30 -18.99
CA ALA A 12 6.20 -36.23 -18.32
C ALA A 12 5.36 -35.54 -17.25
N PHE A 13 4.08 -35.28 -17.55
CA PHE A 13 3.14 -34.70 -16.58
C PHE A 13 2.97 -35.60 -15.34
N GLN A 14 2.90 -36.91 -15.52
CA GLN A 14 2.71 -37.88 -14.44
C GLN A 14 3.94 -38.04 -13.54
N ASP A 15 5.14 -37.96 -14.12
CA ASP A 15 6.40 -38.02 -13.39
C ASP A 15 6.78 -36.66 -12.75
N GLY A 16 5.98 -35.61 -12.97
CA GLY A 16 6.22 -34.26 -12.47
C GLY A 16 7.37 -33.54 -13.21
N GLU A 17 7.76 -34.06 -14.37
CA GLU A 17 8.79 -33.48 -15.21
C GLU A 17 8.25 -32.30 -16.03
N PRO A 18 9.11 -31.37 -16.45
CA PRO A 18 8.71 -30.31 -17.37
C PRO A 18 8.23 -30.89 -18.70
N ALA A 19 6.91 -30.84 -18.93
CA ALA A 19 6.33 -31.20 -20.21
C ALA A 19 6.38 -30.03 -21.20
N ALA A 20 6.21 -30.33 -22.49
CA ALA A 20 6.08 -29.31 -23.53
C ALA A 20 4.85 -28.42 -23.34
N ILE A 21 3.84 -28.96 -22.65
CA ILE A 21 2.57 -28.30 -22.36
C ILE A 21 2.50 -27.99 -20.87
N PRO A 22 2.05 -26.77 -20.47
CA PRO A 22 1.80 -26.45 -19.07
C PRO A 22 0.81 -27.41 -18.39
N ALA A 23 1.11 -27.82 -17.15
CA ALA A 23 0.26 -28.69 -16.34
C ALA A 23 -1.22 -28.24 -16.30
N ALA A 24 -1.47 -26.94 -16.14
CA ALA A 24 -2.82 -26.39 -16.09
C ALA A 24 -3.63 -26.62 -17.38
N GLU A 25 -2.97 -26.62 -18.54
CA GLU A 25 -3.62 -26.88 -19.83
C GLU A 25 -3.94 -28.37 -20.01
N ILE A 26 -3.04 -29.24 -19.54
CA ILE A 26 -3.26 -30.70 -19.50
C ILE A 26 -4.47 -31.00 -18.60
N GLU A 27 -4.50 -30.46 -17.38
CA GLU A 27 -5.61 -30.64 -16.44
C GLU A 27 -6.95 -30.17 -17.03
N ALA A 28 -6.97 -28.98 -17.65
CA ALA A 28 -8.15 -28.46 -18.31
C ALA A 28 -8.64 -29.39 -19.44
N HIS A 29 -7.73 -29.98 -20.22
CA HIS A 29 -8.09 -30.94 -21.26
C HIS A 29 -8.65 -32.24 -20.67
N LEU A 30 -8.03 -32.79 -19.62
CA LEU A 30 -8.47 -34.02 -18.97
C LEU A 30 -9.86 -33.89 -18.32
N ALA A 31 -10.21 -32.69 -17.86
CA ALA A 31 -11.56 -32.38 -17.39
C ALA A 31 -12.62 -32.47 -18.52
N GLY A 32 -12.25 -32.06 -19.74
CA GLY A 32 -13.14 -32.03 -20.90
C GLY A 32 -13.12 -33.26 -21.81
N CYS A 33 -12.06 -34.07 -21.76
CA CYS A 33 -11.82 -35.15 -22.72
C CYS A 33 -11.80 -36.53 -22.05
N GLY A 34 -12.87 -37.31 -22.26
CA GLY A 34 -13.00 -38.67 -21.73
C GLY A 34 -11.89 -39.64 -22.19
N PRO A 35 -11.57 -39.71 -23.50
CA PRO A 35 -10.50 -40.59 -23.98
C PRO A 35 -9.12 -40.30 -23.37
N CYS A 36 -8.71 -39.03 -23.30
CA CYS A 36 -7.41 -38.67 -22.71
C CYS A 36 -7.38 -38.93 -21.20
N ARG A 37 -8.50 -38.75 -20.49
CA ARG A 37 -8.61 -39.10 -19.08
C ARG A 37 -8.47 -40.61 -18.84
N ALA A 38 -9.12 -41.44 -19.65
CA ALA A 38 -8.99 -42.89 -19.55
C ALA A 38 -7.53 -43.35 -19.79
N GLU A 39 -6.81 -42.70 -20.69
CA GLU A 39 -5.40 -42.99 -20.96
C GLU A 39 -4.49 -42.57 -19.80
N ALA A 40 -4.71 -41.39 -19.22
CA ALA A 40 -4.00 -40.95 -18.02
C ALA A 40 -4.24 -41.90 -16.83
N GLU A 41 -5.48 -42.36 -16.64
CA GLU A 41 -5.83 -43.35 -15.62
C GLU A 41 -5.14 -44.70 -15.87
N ALA A 42 -5.10 -45.17 -17.13
CA ALA A 42 -4.41 -46.41 -17.49
C ALA A 42 -2.89 -46.33 -17.22
N LEU A 43 -2.26 -45.20 -17.56
CA LEU A 43 -0.85 -44.95 -17.25
C LEU A 43 -0.61 -44.96 -15.73
N GLN A 44 -1.48 -44.31 -14.94
CA GLN A 44 -1.39 -44.31 -13.48
C GLN A 44 -1.52 -45.71 -12.87
N GLN A 45 -2.43 -46.53 -13.41
CA GLN A 45 -2.59 -47.91 -12.98
C GLN A 45 -1.34 -48.74 -13.30
N ALA A 46 -0.78 -48.60 -14.50
CA ALA A 46 0.47 -49.27 -14.88
C ALA A 46 1.61 -48.90 -13.93
N TRP A 47 1.74 -47.61 -13.59
CA TRP A 47 2.76 -47.13 -12.65
C TRP A 47 2.56 -47.63 -11.23
N THR A 48 1.32 -47.73 -10.78
CA THR A 48 0.98 -48.28 -9.47
C THR A 48 1.33 -49.77 -9.40
N LEU A 49 1.03 -50.54 -10.46
CA LEU A 49 1.38 -51.96 -10.56
C LEU A 49 2.89 -52.18 -10.63
N PHE A 50 3.61 -51.31 -11.35
CA PHE A 50 5.06 -51.38 -11.40
C PHE A 50 5.67 -51.14 -10.01
N LYS A 51 5.25 -50.07 -9.31
CA LYS A 51 5.75 -49.75 -7.96
C LYS A 51 5.41 -50.82 -6.92
N SER A 52 4.28 -51.52 -7.07
CA SER A 52 3.91 -52.59 -6.14
C SER A 52 4.72 -53.87 -6.35
N GLN A 53 5.13 -54.17 -7.59
CA GLN A 53 5.97 -55.33 -7.91
C GLN A 53 7.46 -55.07 -7.68
N TYR A 54 7.89 -53.83 -7.90
CA TYR A 54 9.28 -53.40 -7.80
C TYR A 54 9.39 -52.33 -6.72
N PRO A 55 9.41 -52.72 -5.43
CA PRO A 55 9.65 -51.77 -4.36
C PRO A 55 11.02 -51.09 -4.57
N PRO A 56 11.19 -49.84 -4.13
CA PRO A 56 12.47 -49.13 -4.24
C PRO A 56 13.58 -50.00 -3.66
N ALA A 57 14.62 -50.26 -4.46
CA ALA A 57 15.79 -50.97 -3.96
C ALA A 57 16.43 -50.14 -2.85
N GLU A 58 16.77 -50.79 -1.73
CA GLU A 58 17.63 -50.17 -0.74
C GLU A 58 18.99 -49.89 -1.40
N LEU A 59 19.43 -48.63 -1.32
CA LEU A 59 20.72 -48.24 -1.85
C LEU A 59 21.81 -48.94 -1.02
N PRO A 60 22.71 -49.74 -1.64
CA PRO A 60 23.80 -50.39 -0.91
C PRO A 60 24.60 -49.36 -0.11
N ALA A 61 25.04 -49.73 1.10
CA ALA A 61 25.76 -48.82 1.99
C ALA A 61 27.03 -48.25 1.35
N GLU A 62 27.65 -48.99 0.43
CA GLU A 62 28.83 -48.58 -0.32
C GLU A 62 28.53 -47.48 -1.36
N LEU A 63 27.27 -47.38 -1.79
CA LEU A 63 26.77 -46.36 -2.72
C LEU A 63 25.97 -45.26 -2.01
N ALA A 64 25.76 -45.39 -0.70
CA ALA A 64 25.22 -44.31 0.12
C ALA A 64 26.26 -43.18 0.14
N VAL A 65 26.19 -42.33 -0.88
CA VAL A 65 26.89 -41.05 -0.88
C VAL A 65 26.30 -40.29 0.31
N GLU A 66 27.15 -39.95 1.29
CA GLU A 66 26.80 -38.91 2.25
C GLU A 66 26.49 -37.68 1.42
N GLU A 67 25.20 -37.38 1.21
CA GLU A 67 24.83 -36.17 0.52
C GLU A 67 25.47 -35.03 1.31
N PRO A 68 26.40 -34.27 0.69
CA PRO A 68 26.94 -33.10 1.37
C PRO A 68 25.73 -32.23 1.65
N ALA A 69 25.39 -32.10 2.94
CA ALA A 69 24.19 -31.40 3.38
C ALA A 69 24.08 -30.13 2.55
N PHE A 70 23.03 -30.03 1.73
CA PHE A 70 22.85 -28.89 0.85
C PHE A 70 22.84 -27.66 1.73
N GLN A 71 23.96 -26.94 1.78
CA GLN A 71 24.05 -25.69 2.50
C GLN A 71 23.49 -24.66 1.52
N PRO A 72 22.24 -24.17 1.71
CA PRO A 72 21.76 -23.08 0.89
C PRO A 72 22.77 -21.96 1.04
N ALA A 73 23.48 -21.66 -0.05
CA ALA A 73 24.58 -20.72 0.01
C ALA A 73 24.08 -19.44 0.69
N ALA A 74 24.79 -18.97 1.72
CA ALA A 74 24.42 -17.85 2.59
C ALA A 74 24.29 -16.50 1.86
N ARG A 75 24.35 -16.49 0.52
CA ARG A 75 24.06 -15.37 -0.38
C ARG A 75 22.67 -14.76 -0.17
N PHE A 76 21.75 -15.38 0.56
CA PHE A 76 20.45 -14.76 0.87
C PHE A 76 20.49 -13.80 2.08
N GLY A 77 21.54 -13.87 2.91
CA GLY A 77 21.65 -13.03 4.11
C GLY A 77 21.82 -11.55 3.80
N TRP A 78 22.75 -11.20 2.90
CA TRP A 78 23.05 -9.80 2.57
C TRP A 78 21.92 -9.10 1.80
N VAL A 79 21.19 -9.83 0.95
CA VAL A 79 20.01 -9.29 0.23
C VAL A 79 18.93 -8.85 1.24
N ARG A 80 18.68 -9.67 2.27
CA ARG A 80 17.73 -9.31 3.33
C ARG A 80 18.19 -8.07 4.10
N THR A 81 19.49 -7.95 4.38
CA THR A 81 20.06 -6.75 5.02
C THR A 81 19.90 -5.50 4.16
N LEU A 82 20.10 -5.59 2.84
CA LEU A 82 19.88 -4.47 1.92
C LEU A 82 18.41 -4.05 1.84
N ILE A 83 17.47 -5.00 1.84
CA ILE A 83 16.03 -4.70 1.84
C ILE A 83 15.65 -3.90 3.09
N TRP A 84 16.09 -4.33 4.28
CA TRP A 84 15.81 -3.62 5.53
C TRP A 84 16.48 -2.25 5.60
N ALA A 85 17.71 -2.13 5.11
CA ALA A 85 18.41 -0.84 5.01
C ALA A 85 17.66 0.14 4.10
N GLY A 86 17.17 -0.33 2.95
CA GLY A 86 16.37 0.46 2.02
C GLY A 86 15.04 0.93 2.63
N ALA A 87 14.32 0.04 3.33
CA ALA A 87 13.07 0.37 4.00
C ALA A 87 13.26 1.43 5.10
N ALA A 88 14.31 1.29 5.92
CA ALA A 88 14.62 2.26 6.96
C ALA A 88 14.97 3.65 6.39
N ALA A 89 15.74 3.71 5.31
CA ALA A 89 16.09 4.96 4.64
C ALA A 89 14.86 5.68 4.05
N ALA A 90 13.95 4.94 3.42
CA ALA A 90 12.70 5.48 2.89
C ALA A 90 11.81 6.07 4.00
N LEU A 91 11.68 5.36 5.14
CA LEU A 91 10.91 5.83 6.28
C LEU A 91 11.50 7.10 6.90
N ALA A 92 12.82 7.16 7.04
CA ALA A 92 13.52 8.35 7.54
C ALA A 92 13.32 9.56 6.60
N ALA A 93 13.41 9.37 5.28
CA ALA A 93 13.16 10.43 4.31
C ALA A 93 11.72 10.94 4.35
N ALA A 94 10.75 10.04 4.49
CA ALA A 94 9.32 10.37 4.59
C ALA A 94 9.00 11.20 5.85
N LEU A 95 9.70 10.99 6.96
CA LEU A 95 9.54 11.77 8.19
C LEU A 95 10.31 13.11 8.16
N TYR A 96 11.51 13.13 7.55
CA TYR A 96 12.38 14.31 7.55
C TYR A 96 11.86 15.46 6.66
N LEU A 97 11.35 15.14 5.46
CA LEU A 97 10.85 16.13 4.51
C LEU A 97 9.69 17.00 5.04
N PRO A 98 8.61 16.44 5.63
CA PRO A 98 7.53 17.23 6.20
C PRO A 98 7.98 18.03 7.43
N ALA A 99 8.84 17.46 8.29
CA ALA A 99 9.38 18.16 9.45
C ALA A 99 10.19 19.41 9.05
N ARG A 100 10.96 19.32 7.95
CA ARG A 100 11.71 20.47 7.40
C ARG A 100 10.80 21.55 6.81
N LYS A 101 9.69 21.15 6.15
CA LYS A 101 8.69 22.12 5.65
C LYS A 101 7.99 22.85 6.80
N MET A 102 7.67 22.15 7.88
CA MET A 102 7.03 22.75 9.06
C MET A 102 7.97 23.72 9.80
N SER A 103 9.26 23.41 9.92
CA SER A 103 10.21 24.32 10.57
C SER A 103 10.44 25.60 9.77
N ALA A 104 10.51 25.51 8.44
CA ALA A 104 10.60 26.68 7.56
C ALA A 104 9.33 27.55 7.63
N ALA A 105 8.14 26.94 7.66
CA ALA A 105 6.88 27.66 7.79
C ALA A 105 6.76 28.38 9.14
N ARG A 106 7.22 27.75 10.23
CA ARG A 106 7.21 28.35 11.57
C ARG A 106 8.18 29.53 11.67
N ALA A 107 9.39 29.41 11.12
CA ALA A 107 10.35 30.51 11.05
C ALA A 107 9.86 31.69 10.19
N ALA A 108 9.09 31.42 9.13
CA ALA A 108 8.48 32.47 8.32
C ALA A 108 7.29 33.15 9.02
N ALA A 109 6.50 32.41 9.81
CA ALA A 109 5.40 32.95 10.60
C ALA A 109 5.89 33.83 11.76
N GLU A 110 6.98 33.45 12.41
CA GLU A 110 7.59 34.21 13.51
C GLU A 110 8.15 35.56 13.05
N LYS A 111 8.69 35.65 11.84
CA LYS A 111 9.09 36.93 11.22
C LYS A 111 7.91 37.81 10.79
N ARG A 112 6.69 37.27 10.76
CA ARG A 112 5.47 37.96 10.28
C ARG A 112 4.60 38.52 11.41
N ALA A 113 4.99 38.37 12.67
CA ALA A 113 4.26 38.89 13.81
C ALA A 113 5.11 39.87 14.62
N PRO A 114 4.65 41.11 14.92
CA PRO A 114 3.71 41.96 14.20
C PRO A 114 4.32 43.34 13.86
N LEU A 115 4.09 43.85 12.65
CA LEU A 115 4.09 45.29 12.43
C LEU A 115 2.67 45.80 12.70
N GLY A 116 2.50 46.51 13.82
CA GLY A 116 1.50 47.56 13.95
C GLY A 116 0.08 47.16 14.35
N LEU A 117 -0.12 46.57 15.53
CA LEU A 117 -1.41 46.73 16.24
C LEU A 117 -1.68 48.19 16.64
N GLU A 118 -0.65 49.04 16.69
CA GLU A 118 -0.80 50.48 16.92
C GLU A 118 -1.31 51.25 15.68
N GLU A 119 -1.02 50.79 14.47
CA GLU A 119 -1.39 51.52 13.24
C GLU A 119 -2.85 51.27 12.82
N ALA A 120 -3.41 50.12 13.19
CA ALA A 120 -4.83 49.80 12.94
C ALA A 120 -5.81 50.44 13.95
N ALA A 121 -5.32 50.95 15.10
CA ALA A 121 -6.18 51.54 16.14
C ALA A 121 -6.52 53.02 15.91
N ALA A 122 -5.71 53.74 15.12
CA ALA A 122 -5.87 55.18 14.90
C ALA A 122 -7.19 55.60 14.20
N PRO A 123 -7.66 54.95 13.12
CA PRO A 123 -8.89 55.39 12.44
C PRO A 123 -10.16 55.06 13.25
N ALA A 124 -10.17 53.95 14.01
CA ALA A 124 -11.33 53.55 14.81
C ALA A 124 -11.58 54.49 16.00
N MET A 125 -10.54 55.03 16.64
CA MET A 125 -10.70 56.02 17.70
C MET A 125 -11.14 57.40 17.18
N ALA A 126 -10.69 57.79 15.98
CA ALA A 126 -11.10 59.05 15.36
C ALA A 126 -12.61 59.04 15.02
N GLU A 127 -13.13 57.94 14.49
CA GLU A 127 -14.54 57.79 14.15
C GLU A 127 -15.44 57.81 15.40
N TRP A 128 -15.04 57.14 16.49
CA TRP A 128 -15.78 57.13 17.75
C TRP A 128 -15.87 58.52 18.41
N SER A 129 -14.85 59.36 18.23
CA SER A 129 -14.82 60.73 18.77
C SER A 129 -15.83 61.68 18.09
N LEU A 130 -16.15 61.43 16.82
CA LEU A 130 -17.12 62.22 16.05
C LEU A 130 -18.56 61.85 16.41
N THR A 131 -18.83 60.57 16.66
CA THR A 131 -20.18 60.09 17.04
C THR A 131 -20.57 60.61 18.43
N ARG A 132 -19.61 60.75 19.36
CA ARG A 132 -19.88 61.20 20.73
C ARG A 132 -20.18 62.71 20.82
N ARG A 133 -19.65 63.55 19.93
CA ARG A 133 -19.97 64.99 19.90
C ARG A 133 -21.36 65.31 19.34
N ARG A 134 -21.98 64.43 18.55
CA ARG A 134 -23.33 64.61 17.98
C ARG A 134 -24.48 64.09 18.86
N ALA A 135 -24.17 63.38 19.94
CA ALA A 135 -25.18 62.83 20.86
C ALA A 135 -26.00 63.90 21.63
N PRO A 136 -25.43 65.01 22.13
CA PRO A 136 -26.21 65.96 22.93
C PRO A 136 -27.22 66.79 22.10
N GLU A 137 -26.96 67.05 20.81
CA GLU A 137 -27.89 67.84 19.97
C GLU A 137 -29.19 67.08 19.66
N LYS A 138 -29.11 65.76 19.43
CA LYS A 138 -30.30 64.95 19.16
C LYS A 138 -31.17 64.77 20.40
N ILE A 139 -30.56 64.70 21.59
CA ILE A 139 -31.30 64.60 22.86
C ILE A 139 -31.98 65.94 23.19
N ALA A 140 -31.32 67.08 22.95
CA ALA A 140 -31.92 68.40 23.13
C ALA A 140 -33.12 68.65 22.20
N LEU A 141 -33.03 68.25 20.93
CA LEU A 141 -34.13 68.36 19.96
C LEU A 141 -35.30 67.43 20.28
N ALA A 142 -35.05 66.25 20.85
CA ALA A 142 -36.11 65.34 21.30
C ALA A 142 -36.86 65.92 22.51
N TRP A 143 -36.13 66.43 23.52
CA TRP A 143 -36.73 67.05 24.70
C TRP A 143 -37.55 68.31 24.38
N ALA A 144 -37.09 69.16 23.46
CA ALA A 144 -37.84 70.36 23.07
C ALA A 144 -39.20 70.04 22.42
N ARG A 145 -39.32 68.88 21.76
CA ARG A 145 -40.56 68.41 21.13
C ARG A 145 -41.56 67.83 22.13
N GLU A 146 -41.05 67.27 23.22
CA GLU A 146 -41.85 66.63 24.27
C GLU A 146 -42.38 67.64 25.29
N ILE A 147 -41.64 68.73 25.55
CA ILE A 147 -42.04 69.78 26.49
C ILE A 147 -42.89 70.89 25.82
N GLY A 148 -42.86 71.00 24.49
CA GLY A 148 -43.62 72.00 23.71
C GLY A 148 -45.10 71.69 23.48
N GLY A 149 -45.67 70.68 24.14
CA GLY A 149 -47.11 70.42 24.14
C GLY A 149 -47.86 71.54 24.87
N ALA A 150 -48.54 72.39 24.11
CA ALA A 150 -49.29 73.53 24.61
C ALA A 150 -50.40 73.12 25.61
N PRO A 151 -50.57 73.83 26.73
CA PRO A 151 -51.86 73.84 27.43
C PRO A 151 -52.91 74.57 26.59
N GLU A 152 -54.13 74.02 26.63
CA GLU A 152 -55.34 74.40 25.86
C GLU A 152 -55.69 75.90 25.89
#